data_AF-A0A830F4T9-F1
#
_entry.id   AF-A0A830F4T9-F1
#
_cell.length_a   1.000
_cell.length_b   1.000
_cell.length_c   1.000
_cell.angle_alpha   90.00
_cell.angle_beta   90.00
_cell.angle_gamma   90.00
#
_symmetry.space_group_name_H-M   'P 1'
#
loop_
_entity.id
_entity.type
_entity.pdbx_description
1 polymer ?
#
loop_
_entity_poly.entity_id
_entity_poly.type
_entity_poly.pdbx_seq_one_letter_code
_entity_poly.pdbx_strand_id
1 'polypeptide(L)'
;MREDDLATRLVDHFDAAHPDAAVHLEEPYDHYGSRGVADVYVRVPPPTAVDYLVELKGDPAVRHATGANEILRQYRRMERYFYRDDAHTLEPRLSRDGPGAFVLLFFAPTEKCVRHVREHASLYASVDPDASVDGVPVTRKVAFLTGLDDAAAGGVNFLSVNAGARVGTDAFRRAVPDDTRLAAALDATE
;
A
#
# COMPACT_ATOMS: atom_id res chain seq x y z
N MET A 1 -0.33 15.66 -4.98
CA MET A 1 0.79 14.68 -4.99
C MET A 1 0.49 13.62 -6.04
N ARG A 2 1.49 13.24 -6.83
CA ARG A 2 1.37 12.20 -7.87
C ARG A 2 1.93 10.86 -7.36
N GLU A 3 1.59 9.79 -8.08
CA GLU A 3 2.05 8.43 -7.83
C GLU A 3 3.59 8.35 -7.89
N ASP A 4 4.25 8.95 -8.88
CA ASP A 4 5.71 8.98 -9.00
C ASP A 4 6.40 9.66 -7.80
N ASP A 5 5.76 10.70 -7.23
CA ASP A 5 6.27 11.36 -6.02
C ASP A 5 6.24 10.37 -4.84
N LEU A 6 5.15 9.61 -4.70
CA LEU A 6 5.00 8.60 -3.65
C LEU A 6 5.98 7.44 -3.82
N ALA A 7 6.16 6.96 -5.05
CA ALA A 7 7.10 5.90 -5.38
C ALA A 7 8.53 6.32 -5.00
N THR A 8 8.93 7.55 -5.34
CA THR A 8 10.23 8.11 -4.94
C THR A 8 10.40 8.09 -3.42
N ARG A 9 9.38 8.51 -2.65
CA ARG A 9 9.45 8.47 -1.17
C ARG A 9 9.49 7.06 -0.59
N LEU A 10 8.86 6.08 -1.24
CA LEU A 10 8.97 4.69 -0.82
C LEU A 10 10.36 4.12 -1.11
N VAL A 11 10.95 4.44 -2.26
CA VAL A 11 12.34 4.08 -2.57
C VAL A 11 13.28 4.63 -1.50
N ASP A 12 13.23 5.94 -1.24
CA ASP A 12 14.04 6.58 -0.19
C ASP A 12 13.88 5.89 1.18
N HIS A 13 12.64 5.53 1.54
CA HIS A 13 12.35 4.82 2.78
C HIS A 13 12.97 3.43 2.83
N PHE A 14 12.79 2.63 1.78
CA PHE A 14 13.30 1.25 1.77
C PHE A 14 14.83 1.23 1.68
N ASP A 15 15.44 2.12 0.92
CA ASP A 15 16.90 2.26 0.85
C ASP A 15 17.50 2.60 2.23
N ALA A 16 16.83 3.46 3.00
CA ALA A 16 17.28 3.85 4.33
C ALA A 16 16.97 2.78 5.42
N ALA A 17 15.78 2.19 5.40
CA ALA A 17 15.33 1.25 6.43
C ALA A 17 15.83 -0.18 6.19
N HIS A 18 16.04 -0.55 4.93
CA HIS A 18 16.45 -1.88 4.48
C HIS A 18 17.48 -1.78 3.34
N PRO A 19 18.74 -1.42 3.62
CA PRO A 19 19.75 -1.16 2.58
C PRO A 19 20.03 -2.34 1.62
N ASP A 20 19.71 -3.56 2.03
CA ASP A 20 19.88 -4.77 1.22
C ASP A 20 18.59 -5.19 0.47
N ALA A 21 17.52 -4.40 0.56
CA ALA A 21 16.27 -4.68 -0.14
C ALA A 21 16.41 -4.44 -1.64
N ALA A 22 15.80 -5.31 -2.44
CA ALA A 22 15.63 -5.06 -3.86
C ALA A 22 14.33 -4.28 -4.08
N VAL A 23 14.44 -3.05 -4.58
CA VAL A 23 13.29 -2.18 -4.88
C VAL A 23 13.11 -2.08 -6.39
N HIS A 24 11.92 -2.42 -6.87
CA HIS A 24 11.54 -2.42 -8.26
C HIS A 24 10.35 -1.46 -8.46
N LEU A 25 10.50 -0.50 -9.36
CA LEU A 25 9.43 0.40 -9.78
C LEU A 25 8.80 -0.13 -11.06
N GLU A 26 7.48 0.02 -11.17
CA GLU A 26 6.74 -0.45 -12.35
C GLU A 26 7.05 -1.93 -12.68
N GLU A 27 7.10 -2.78 -11.66
CA GLU A 27 7.43 -4.20 -11.81
C GLU A 27 6.33 -4.94 -12.60
N PRO A 28 6.62 -5.46 -13.80
CA PRO A 28 5.63 -6.10 -14.65
C PRO A 28 5.26 -7.48 -14.12
N TYR A 29 4.04 -7.92 -14.41
CA TYR A 29 3.63 -9.32 -14.27
C TYR A 29 2.74 -9.74 -15.44
N ASP A 30 2.86 -11.00 -15.89
CA ASP A 30 2.06 -11.62 -16.94
C ASP A 30 1.71 -13.07 -16.62
N HIS A 31 0.52 -13.29 -16.07
CA HIS A 31 -0.02 -14.63 -15.89
C HIS A 31 -1.15 -14.91 -16.90
N TYR A 32 -0.91 -15.80 -17.87
CA TYR A 32 -1.86 -16.19 -18.93
C TYR A 32 -2.54 -15.00 -19.64
N GLY A 33 -1.76 -13.97 -20.01
CA GLY A 33 -2.29 -12.77 -20.69
C GLY A 33 -2.93 -11.75 -19.76
N SER A 34 -2.96 -12.02 -18.44
CA SER A 34 -3.37 -11.05 -17.42
C SER A 34 -2.21 -10.11 -17.07
N ARG A 35 -1.76 -9.34 -18.07
CA ARG A 35 -0.66 -8.38 -17.91
C ARG A 35 -1.01 -7.24 -16.98
N GLY A 36 -0.04 -6.78 -16.21
CA GLY A 36 -0.13 -5.57 -15.44
C GLY A 36 1.23 -5.16 -14.91
N VAL A 37 1.22 -4.13 -14.10
CA VAL A 37 2.39 -3.54 -13.46
C VAL A 37 2.03 -3.25 -12.02
N ALA A 38 2.93 -3.56 -11.09
CA ALA A 38 2.87 -3.08 -9.72
C ALA A 38 3.66 -1.77 -9.62
N ASP A 39 3.11 -0.76 -8.94
CA ASP A 39 3.76 0.55 -8.86
C ASP A 39 5.11 0.46 -8.13
N VAL A 40 5.14 -0.28 -7.01
CA VAL A 40 6.37 -0.62 -6.29
C VAL A 40 6.34 -2.07 -5.83
N TYR A 41 7.43 -2.79 -6.07
CA TYR A 41 7.68 -4.11 -5.52
C TYR A 41 9.00 -4.11 -4.74
N VAL A 42 8.97 -4.55 -3.48
CA VAL A 42 10.16 -4.60 -2.63
C VAL A 42 10.35 -6.00 -2.09
N ARG A 43 11.56 -6.53 -2.21
CA ARG A 43 11.96 -7.78 -1.57
C ARG A 43 12.99 -7.50 -0.48
N VAL A 44 12.60 -7.69 0.77
CA VAL A 44 13.51 -7.59 1.91
C VAL A 44 14.10 -8.97 2.20
N PRO A 45 15.42 -9.16 2.10
CA PRO A 45 16.05 -10.46 2.30
C PRO A 45 15.96 -10.94 3.76
N PRO A 46 16.38 -12.20 4.04
CA PRO A 46 16.59 -12.65 5.40
C PRO A 46 17.47 -11.68 6.20
N PRO A 47 17.21 -11.52 7.51
CA PRO A 47 16.35 -12.39 8.31
C PRO A 47 14.86 -12.01 8.26
N THR A 48 14.49 -10.83 7.75
CA THR A 48 13.07 -10.41 7.70
C THR A 48 12.30 -11.25 6.69
N ALA A 49 12.85 -11.45 5.48
CA ALA A 49 12.25 -12.26 4.41
C ALA A 49 10.77 -11.93 4.21
N VAL A 50 10.52 -10.75 3.63
CA VAL A 50 9.17 -10.26 3.36
C VAL A 50 9.14 -9.45 2.07
N ASP A 51 8.11 -9.71 1.26
CA ASP A 51 7.84 -8.95 0.05
C ASP A 51 6.78 -7.86 0.31
N TYR A 52 6.92 -6.70 -0.33
CA TYR A 52 5.93 -5.62 -0.33
C TYR A 52 5.48 -5.37 -1.78
N LEU A 53 4.22 -5.67 -2.06
CA LEU A 53 3.58 -5.45 -3.35
C LEU A 53 2.63 -4.26 -3.23
N VAL A 54 2.96 -3.13 -3.86
CA VAL A 54 2.33 -1.84 -3.59
C VAL A 54 1.67 -1.26 -4.83
N GLU A 55 0.41 -0.89 -4.67
CA GLU A 55 -0.35 -0.02 -5.58
C GLU A 55 -0.51 1.36 -4.92
N LEU A 56 -0.15 2.42 -5.65
CA LEU A 56 -0.17 3.81 -5.22
C LEU A 56 -1.32 4.58 -5.86
N LYS A 57 -1.92 5.49 -5.09
CA LYS A 57 -2.97 6.39 -5.56
C LYS A 57 -2.70 7.82 -5.09
N GLY A 58 -2.42 8.70 -6.05
CA GLY A 58 -2.31 10.14 -5.85
C GLY A 58 -3.59 10.88 -6.27
N ASP A 59 -3.51 12.22 -6.26
CA ASP A 59 -4.62 13.07 -6.71
C ASP A 59 -5.04 12.77 -8.17
N PRO A 60 -4.12 12.49 -9.11
CA PRO A 60 -4.50 12.16 -10.48
C PRO A 60 -5.31 10.86 -10.56
N ALA A 61 -4.85 9.74 -9.97
CA ALA A 61 -5.60 8.48 -10.01
C ALA A 61 -6.99 8.63 -9.39
N VAL A 62 -7.10 9.29 -8.23
CA VAL A 62 -8.40 9.51 -7.58
C VAL A 62 -9.35 10.36 -8.44
N ARG A 63 -8.83 11.39 -9.11
CA ARG A 63 -9.63 12.25 -9.99
C ARG A 63 -10.11 11.52 -11.26
N HIS A 64 -9.28 10.63 -11.81
CA HIS A 64 -9.58 9.93 -13.06
C HIS A 64 -10.33 8.62 -12.85
N ALA A 65 -10.30 8.06 -11.64
CA ALA A 65 -11.11 6.91 -11.29
C ALA A 65 -12.60 7.25 -11.34
N THR A 66 -13.39 6.38 -11.96
CA THR A 66 -14.86 6.43 -11.94
C THR A 66 -15.47 6.18 -10.56
N GLY A 67 -14.66 5.68 -9.62
CA GLY A 67 -15.02 5.44 -8.22
C GLY A 67 -14.10 4.42 -7.56
N ALA A 68 -14.36 4.07 -6.30
CA ALA A 68 -13.52 3.13 -5.54
C ALA A 68 -13.44 1.72 -6.16
N ASN A 69 -14.49 1.27 -6.87
CA ASN A 69 -14.48 -0.03 -7.54
C ASN A 69 -13.41 -0.13 -8.62
N GLU A 70 -13.08 0.97 -9.29
CA GLU A 70 -12.02 0.98 -10.30
C GLU A 70 -10.64 0.82 -9.68
N ILE A 71 -10.37 1.55 -8.60
CA ILE A 71 -9.13 1.43 -7.83
C ILE A 71 -9.00 0.03 -7.23
N LEU A 72 -10.06 -0.50 -6.61
CA LEU A 72 -10.07 -1.85 -6.06
C LEU A 72 -9.91 -2.93 -7.13
N ARG A 73 -10.41 -2.70 -8.36
CA ARG A 73 -10.20 -3.61 -9.49
C ARG A 73 -8.73 -3.66 -9.91
N GLN A 74 -8.04 -2.51 -9.94
CA GLN A 74 -6.60 -2.46 -10.22
C GLN A 74 -5.82 -3.22 -9.14
N TYR A 75 -6.03 -2.85 -7.88
CA TYR A 75 -5.41 -3.50 -6.72
C TYR A 75 -5.63 -5.02 -6.67
N ARG A 76 -6.88 -5.49 -6.82
CA ARG A 76 -7.19 -6.93 -6.79
C ARG A 76 -6.65 -7.69 -7.99
N ARG A 77 -6.46 -7.02 -9.14
CA ARG A 77 -5.83 -7.63 -10.31
C ARG A 77 -4.35 -7.89 -10.03
N MET A 78 -3.64 -6.88 -9.51
CA MET A 78 -2.25 -7.01 -9.07
C MET A 78 -2.11 -8.14 -8.04
N GLU A 79 -2.88 -8.09 -6.95
CA GLU A 79 -2.88 -9.12 -5.90
C GLU A 79 -3.07 -10.54 -6.47
N ARG A 80 -4.03 -10.72 -7.37
CA ARG A 80 -4.40 -12.04 -7.89
C ARG A 80 -3.32 -12.65 -8.78
N TYR A 81 -2.61 -11.83 -9.55
CA TYR A 81 -1.81 -12.32 -10.67
C TYR A 81 -0.31 -12.14 -10.49
N PHE A 82 0.15 -11.22 -9.63
CA PHE A 82 1.58 -10.95 -9.45
C PHE A 82 2.35 -12.23 -9.11
N TYR A 83 2.02 -12.90 -8.01
CA TYR A 83 2.70 -14.14 -7.59
C TYR A 83 2.28 -15.40 -8.34
N ARG A 84 1.41 -15.27 -9.36
CA ARG A 84 1.10 -16.39 -10.28
C ARG A 84 1.98 -16.35 -11.52
N ASP A 85 2.71 -15.26 -11.73
CA ASP A 85 3.75 -15.17 -12.73
C ASP A 85 4.92 -16.08 -12.34
N ASP A 86 5.49 -16.79 -13.31
CA ASP A 86 6.65 -17.66 -13.12
C ASP A 86 7.89 -16.87 -12.65
N ALA A 87 7.93 -15.56 -12.90
CA ALA A 87 8.99 -14.66 -12.46
C ALA A 87 8.91 -14.30 -10.97
N HIS A 88 7.72 -14.40 -10.34
CA HIS A 88 7.47 -13.92 -8.98
C HIS A 88 7.03 -15.07 -8.07
N THR A 89 8.00 -15.80 -7.52
CA THR A 89 7.70 -16.82 -6.50
C THR A 89 7.78 -16.23 -5.10
N LEU A 90 6.77 -16.52 -4.27
CA LEU A 90 6.77 -16.18 -2.85
C LEU A 90 7.32 -17.36 -2.04
N GLU A 91 8.42 -17.16 -1.33
CA GLU A 91 9.07 -18.22 -0.56
C GLU A 91 8.46 -18.38 0.84
N PRO A 92 8.17 -19.61 1.31
CA PRO A 92 7.74 -19.85 2.67
C PRO A 92 8.81 -19.44 3.70
N ARG A 93 8.38 -18.77 4.77
CA ARG A 93 9.27 -18.44 5.89
C ARG A 93 9.53 -19.68 6.74
N LEU A 94 10.73 -20.23 6.67
CA LEU A 94 11.17 -21.25 7.61
C LEU A 94 11.38 -20.56 8.97
N SER A 95 10.51 -20.85 9.95
CA SER A 95 10.65 -20.54 11.39
C SER A 95 10.30 -19.14 11.96
N ARG A 96 9.52 -18.28 11.27
CA ARG A 96 9.14 -16.95 11.82
C ARG A 96 7.65 -16.65 11.77
N ASP A 97 7.19 -15.91 12.79
CA ASP A 97 5.86 -15.31 12.87
C ASP A 97 5.73 -14.08 11.94
N GLY A 98 4.56 -13.89 11.33
CA GLY A 98 4.23 -12.77 10.43
C GLY A 98 4.16 -13.15 8.95
N PRO A 99 3.61 -12.27 8.10
CA PRO A 99 3.32 -12.58 6.70
C PRO A 99 4.60 -12.74 5.85
N GLY A 100 4.53 -13.54 4.79
CA GLY A 100 5.54 -13.60 3.73
C GLY A 100 5.46 -12.42 2.77
N ALA A 101 4.28 -11.83 2.61
CA ALA A 101 4.12 -10.59 1.86
C ALA A 101 3.07 -9.64 2.42
N PHE A 102 3.25 -8.36 2.14
CA PHE A 102 2.22 -7.33 2.25
C PHE A 102 1.71 -6.95 0.86
N VAL A 103 0.39 -6.93 0.68
CA VAL A 103 -0.26 -6.42 -0.54
C VAL A 103 -0.97 -5.12 -0.18
N LEU A 104 -0.42 -4.02 -0.67
CA LEU A 104 -0.67 -2.69 -0.14
C LEU A 104 -1.36 -1.82 -1.20
N LEU A 105 -2.46 -1.17 -0.81
CA LEU A 105 -3.08 -0.08 -1.54
C LEU A 105 -2.89 1.19 -0.72
N PHE A 106 -2.03 2.09 -1.20
CA PHE A 106 -1.67 3.30 -0.50
C PHE A 106 -2.19 4.54 -1.19
N PHE A 107 -2.80 5.42 -0.39
CA PHE A 107 -3.26 6.73 -0.80
C PHE A 107 -2.30 7.82 -0.31
N ALA A 108 -2.07 8.82 -1.16
CA ALA A 108 -1.43 10.06 -0.75
C ALA A 108 -2.22 10.72 0.40
N PRO A 109 -1.54 11.37 1.37
CA PRO A 109 -2.19 12.14 2.43
C PRO A 109 -2.61 13.52 1.91
N THR A 110 -3.55 13.56 0.97
CA THR A 110 -4.11 14.80 0.40
C THR A 110 -5.61 14.88 0.65
N GLU A 111 -6.16 16.10 0.68
CA GLU A 111 -7.59 16.37 0.86
C GLU A 111 -8.46 15.53 -0.10
N LYS A 112 -8.05 15.43 -1.37
CA LYS A 112 -8.79 14.67 -2.39
C LYS A 112 -8.82 13.18 -2.09
N CYS A 113 -7.67 12.59 -1.74
CA CYS A 113 -7.60 11.18 -1.41
C CYS A 113 -8.37 10.88 -0.12
N VAL A 114 -8.25 11.76 0.89
CA VAL A 114 -9.02 11.66 2.15
C VAL A 114 -10.52 11.69 1.88
N ARG A 115 -11.02 12.68 1.13
CA ARG A 115 -12.43 12.79 0.75
C ARG A 115 -12.90 11.55 0.01
N HIS A 116 -12.14 11.09 -0.99
CA HIS A 116 -12.49 9.90 -1.77
C HIS A 116 -12.60 8.63 -0.91
N VAL A 117 -11.61 8.38 -0.04
CA VAL A 117 -11.64 7.19 0.83
C VAL A 117 -12.76 7.28 1.85
N ARG A 118 -13.03 8.47 2.40
CA ARG A 118 -14.16 8.69 3.33
C ARG A 118 -15.50 8.43 2.65
N GLU A 119 -15.71 8.95 1.44
CA GLU A 119 -16.93 8.72 0.65
C GLU A 119 -17.18 7.24 0.37
N HIS A 120 -16.11 6.45 0.20
CA HIS A 120 -16.17 5.04 -0.16
C HIS A 120 -15.68 4.11 0.97
N ALA A 121 -15.74 4.56 2.22
CA ALA A 121 -15.09 3.88 3.35
C ALA A 121 -15.54 2.43 3.53
N SER A 122 -16.81 2.12 3.29
CA SER A 122 -17.35 0.76 3.39
C SER A 122 -16.74 -0.20 2.36
N LEU A 123 -16.43 0.27 1.14
CA LEU A 123 -15.82 -0.55 0.10
C LEU A 123 -14.36 -0.86 0.44
N TYR A 124 -13.59 0.13 0.88
CA TYR A 124 -12.21 -0.09 1.30
C TYR A 124 -12.11 -0.94 2.56
N ALA A 125 -13.02 -0.75 3.52
CA ALA A 125 -13.10 -1.60 4.72
C ALA A 125 -13.53 -3.04 4.43
N SER A 126 -14.09 -3.33 3.25
CA SER A 126 -14.46 -4.70 2.85
C SER A 126 -13.26 -5.57 2.43
N VAL A 127 -12.07 -4.98 2.30
CA VAL A 127 -10.84 -5.73 1.98
C VAL A 127 -10.38 -6.47 3.24
N ASP A 128 -10.58 -7.79 3.24
CA ASP A 128 -10.13 -8.68 4.31
C ASP A 128 -8.59 -8.59 4.49
N PRO A 129 -8.10 -8.16 5.66
CA PRO A 129 -6.68 -8.05 5.94
C PRO A 129 -5.91 -9.37 5.80
N ASP A 130 -6.57 -10.52 5.99
CA ASP A 130 -5.91 -11.81 6.03
C ASP A 130 -6.04 -12.54 4.69
N ALA A 131 -4.92 -13.09 4.21
CA ALA A 131 -4.82 -13.74 2.91
C ALA A 131 -3.77 -14.84 2.91
N SER A 132 -3.76 -15.64 1.85
CA SER A 132 -2.66 -16.56 1.57
C SER A 132 -2.43 -16.69 0.07
N VAL A 133 -1.17 -16.82 -0.32
CA VAL A 133 -0.73 -17.15 -1.68
C VAL A 133 0.04 -18.45 -1.59
N ASP A 134 -0.45 -19.50 -2.25
CA ASP A 134 0.16 -20.85 -2.25
C ASP A 134 0.58 -21.38 -0.87
N GLY A 135 -0.26 -21.09 0.15
CA GLY A 135 -0.04 -21.49 1.53
C GLY A 135 0.86 -20.56 2.36
N VAL A 136 1.45 -19.53 1.74
CA VAL A 136 2.20 -18.49 2.45
C VAL A 136 1.23 -17.41 2.95
N PRO A 137 1.23 -17.07 4.25
CA PRO A 137 0.39 -16.00 4.78
C PRO A 137 0.75 -14.64 4.16
N VAL A 138 -0.28 -13.88 3.80
CA VAL A 138 -0.15 -12.55 3.21
C VAL A 138 -1.08 -11.60 3.95
N THR A 139 -0.65 -10.35 4.13
CA THR A 139 -1.47 -9.31 4.76
C THR A 139 -1.84 -8.23 3.76
N ARG A 140 -3.13 -7.93 3.66
CA ARG A 140 -3.66 -6.83 2.85
C ARG A 140 -3.81 -5.57 3.68
N LYS A 141 -3.35 -4.43 3.16
CA LYS A 141 -3.66 -3.13 3.76
C LYS A 141 -4.17 -2.17 2.69
N VAL A 142 -5.23 -1.46 3.04
CA VAL A 142 -5.60 -0.18 2.43
C VAL A 142 -5.24 0.88 3.46
N ALA A 143 -4.46 1.89 3.09
CA ALA A 143 -3.95 2.86 4.05
C ALA A 143 -3.62 4.22 3.43
N PHE A 144 -3.49 5.23 4.29
CA PHE A 144 -2.83 6.49 3.95
C PHE A 144 -1.36 6.44 4.33
N LEU A 145 -0.49 6.97 3.47
CA LEU A 145 0.92 7.16 3.80
C LEU A 145 1.10 8.35 4.75
N THR A 146 2.07 8.23 5.64
CA THR A 146 2.48 9.22 6.65
C THR A 146 4.01 9.26 6.72
N GLY A 147 4.60 10.30 7.31
CA GLY A 147 6.07 10.41 7.41
C GLY A 147 6.79 10.56 6.07
N LEU A 148 6.09 10.99 5.00
CA LEU A 148 6.67 11.16 3.66
C LEU A 148 7.83 12.17 3.62
N ASP A 149 7.82 13.15 4.53
CA ASP A 149 8.89 14.15 4.62
C ASP A 149 10.17 13.57 5.26
N ASP A 150 10.06 12.47 6.01
CA ASP A 150 11.17 11.75 6.66
C ASP A 150 11.60 10.51 5.88
N ALA A 151 11.20 10.40 4.60
CA ALA A 151 11.46 9.22 3.78
C ALA A 151 12.95 8.84 3.70
N ALA A 152 13.83 9.82 3.49
CA ALA A 152 15.27 9.60 3.44
C ALA A 152 15.89 9.13 4.77
N ALA A 153 15.14 9.21 5.88
CA ALA A 153 15.54 8.68 7.18
C ALA A 153 14.85 7.34 7.49
N GLY A 154 14.13 6.73 6.53
CA GLY A 154 13.34 5.53 6.75
C GLY A 154 12.03 5.80 7.51
N GLY A 155 11.57 7.04 7.58
CA GLY A 155 10.43 7.46 8.41
C GLY A 155 9.03 7.25 7.82
N VAL A 156 8.90 6.75 6.59
CA VAL A 156 7.58 6.48 6.00
C VAL A 156 6.84 5.40 6.80
N ASN A 157 5.61 5.72 7.15
CA ASN A 157 4.68 4.86 7.86
C ASN A 157 3.32 4.91 7.16
N PHE A 158 2.36 4.10 7.61
CA PHE A 158 1.00 4.14 7.08
C PHE A 158 -0.06 3.97 8.17
N LEU A 159 -1.24 4.54 7.92
CA LEU A 159 -2.42 4.36 8.76
C LEU A 159 -3.49 3.59 8.00
N SER A 160 -3.75 2.35 8.43
CA SER A 160 -4.70 1.45 7.78
C SER A 160 -6.15 1.90 7.97
N VAL A 161 -6.96 1.70 6.92
CA VAL A 161 -8.39 2.01 6.90
C VAL A 161 -9.26 0.73 6.80
N ASN A 162 -8.64 -0.42 6.51
CA ASN A 162 -9.29 -1.74 6.44
C ASN A 162 -8.96 -2.64 7.65
N ALA A 163 -8.20 -2.15 8.62
CA ALA A 163 -7.95 -2.83 9.89
C ALA A 163 -8.05 -1.82 11.05
N GLY A 164 -8.92 -2.07 12.01
CA GLY A 164 -9.12 -1.20 13.17
C GLY A 164 -10.11 -0.07 12.92
N ALA A 165 -9.68 1.18 13.14
CA ALA A 165 -10.55 2.35 13.09
C ALA A 165 -10.89 2.77 11.65
N ARG A 166 -12.17 3.08 11.40
CA ARG A 166 -12.63 3.55 10.09
C ARG A 166 -12.34 5.04 9.90
N VAL A 167 -11.99 5.44 8.69
CA VAL A 167 -11.88 6.85 8.31
C VAL A 167 -13.18 7.59 8.65
N GLY A 168 -13.06 8.78 9.24
CA GLY A 168 -14.20 9.56 9.71
C GLY A 168 -14.69 9.21 11.12
N THR A 169 -13.99 8.34 11.84
CA THR A 169 -14.25 8.08 13.27
C THR A 169 -13.22 8.79 14.15
N ASP A 170 -13.62 9.16 15.38
CA ASP A 170 -12.69 9.75 16.37
C ASP A 170 -11.52 8.85 16.72
N ALA A 171 -11.72 7.52 16.64
CA ALA A 171 -10.65 6.55 16.83
C ALA A 171 -9.59 6.66 15.73
N PHE A 172 -10.00 6.89 14.47
CA PHE A 172 -9.08 7.10 13.37
C PHE A 172 -8.37 8.44 13.51
N ARG A 173 -9.08 9.52 13.84
CA ARG A 173 -8.48 10.84 14.05
C ARG A 173 -7.40 10.83 15.12
N ARG A 174 -7.65 10.17 16.26
CA ARG A 174 -6.65 10.03 17.34
C ARG A 174 -5.44 9.17 16.98
N ALA A 175 -5.54 8.34 15.95
CA ALA A 175 -4.43 7.51 15.48
C ALA A 175 -3.52 8.23 14.47
N VAL A 176 -3.96 9.38 13.94
CA VAL A 176 -3.17 10.20 13.02
C VAL A 176 -2.24 11.08 13.84
N PRO A 177 -0.92 11.02 13.63
CA PRO A 177 0.00 11.90 14.35
C PRO A 177 -0.27 13.36 13.99
N ASP A 178 -0.18 14.22 15.00
CA ASP A 178 -0.25 15.66 14.85
C ASP A 178 0.87 16.16 13.93
N ASP A 179 0.68 17.33 13.33
CA ASP A 179 1.64 17.98 12.41
C ASP A 179 1.97 17.17 11.13
N THR A 180 1.19 16.14 10.81
CA THR A 180 1.35 15.40 9.54
C THR A 180 0.51 16.00 8.42
N ARG A 181 0.93 15.75 7.17
CA ARG A 181 0.11 16.04 5.97
C ARG A 181 -1.28 15.39 6.04
N LEU A 182 -1.38 14.21 6.67
CA LEU A 182 -2.65 13.49 6.82
C LEU A 182 -3.57 14.20 7.82
N ALA A 183 -3.04 14.70 8.95
CA ALA A 183 -3.81 15.51 9.90
C ALA A 183 -4.37 16.76 9.21
N ALA A 184 -3.52 17.51 8.50
CA ALA A 184 -3.94 18.70 7.76
C ALA A 184 -4.99 18.39 6.67
N ALA A 185 -4.84 17.26 5.98
CA ALA A 185 -5.81 16.83 4.97
C ALA A 185 -7.15 16.42 5.59
N LEU A 186 -7.16 15.81 6.78
CA LEU A 186 -8.40 15.49 7.50
C LEU A 186 -9.13 16.74 7.92
N ASP A 187 -8.43 17.69 8.55
CA ASP A 187 -9.00 18.96 9.02
C ASP A 187 -9.62 19.78 7.86
N ALA A 188 -9.01 19.74 6.68
CA ALA A 188 -9.53 20.41 5.48
C ALA A 188 -10.79 19.74 4.88
N THR A 189 -11.13 18.52 5.31
CA THR A 189 -12.31 17.77 4.83
C THR A 189 -13.46 17.69 5.82
N GLU A 190 -13.31 18.29 7.00
CA GLU A 190 -14.40 18.43 7.98
C GLU A 190 -15.38 19.54 7.60
#